data_AF-A0A329RFT1-F1
#
_entry.id   AF-A0A329RFT1-F1
#
_cell.length_a   1.000
_cell.length_b   1.000
_cell.length_c   1.000
_cell.angle_alpha   90.00
_cell.angle_beta   90.00
_cell.angle_gamma   90.00
#
_symmetry.space_group_name_H-M   'P 1'
#
loop_
_entity.id
_entity.type
_entity.pdbx_description
1 polymer ?
#
loop_
_entity_poly.entity_id
_entity_poly.type
_entity_poly.pdbx_seq_one_letter_code
_entity_poly.pdbx_strand_id
1 'polypeptide(L)'
;MIQLRQPNNAAALARVTPLKPIKSNVSRWSSTFTMLERYVKIRDAILTVSAMEERVPRGNAHRRISTAVEKLKELDSVCVKLQAEECCMADVRLLFDAVLQSIL
;
A
#
# COMPACT_ATOMS: atom_id res chain seq x y z
N MET A 1 -12.78 3.14 -1.52
CA MET A 1 -12.32 3.09 -2.94
C MET A 1 -13.43 2.83 -3.95
N ILE A 2 -14.44 1.99 -3.69
CA ILE A 2 -15.47 1.64 -4.70
C ILE A 2 -16.17 2.89 -5.29
N GLN A 3 -16.48 3.87 -4.43
CA GLN A 3 -17.14 5.11 -4.82
C GLN A 3 -16.31 5.96 -5.81
N LEU A 4 -14.97 5.89 -5.77
CA LEU A 4 -14.09 6.59 -6.73
C LEU A 4 -14.15 6.00 -8.15
N ARG A 5 -14.82 4.86 -8.33
CA ARG A 5 -15.04 4.26 -9.66
C ARG A 5 -16.31 4.75 -10.33
N GLN A 6 -17.19 5.41 -9.59
CA GLN A 6 -18.37 6.04 -10.18
C GLN A 6 -17.91 7.12 -11.16
N PRO A 7 -18.52 7.24 -12.36
CA PRO A 7 -18.04 8.09 -13.43
C PRO A 7 -17.71 9.53 -12.98
N ASN A 8 -18.60 10.16 -12.21
CA ASN A 8 -18.42 11.53 -11.75
C ASN A 8 -17.23 11.67 -10.77
N ASN A 9 -17.08 10.74 -9.83
CA ASN A 9 -15.97 10.75 -8.86
C ASN A 9 -14.65 10.40 -9.52
N ALA A 10 -14.66 9.46 -10.47
CA ALA A 10 -13.50 9.09 -11.26
C ALA A 10 -13.01 10.27 -12.12
N ALA A 11 -13.94 10.97 -12.78
CA ALA A 11 -13.64 12.18 -13.53
C ALA A 11 -13.10 13.30 -12.62
N ALA A 12 -13.69 13.48 -11.44
CA ALA A 12 -13.21 14.47 -10.47
C ALA A 12 -11.79 14.17 -9.99
N LEU A 13 -11.49 12.91 -9.69
CA LEU A 13 -10.14 12.48 -9.30
C LEU A 13 -9.14 12.62 -10.46
N ALA A 14 -9.55 12.30 -11.70
CA ALA A 14 -8.70 12.38 -12.88
C ALA A 14 -8.22 13.81 -13.20
N ARG A 15 -8.95 14.83 -12.75
CA ARG A 15 -8.52 16.24 -12.85
C ARG A 15 -7.33 16.57 -11.95
N VAL A 16 -7.09 15.79 -10.89
CA VAL A 16 -6.07 16.06 -9.87
C VAL A 16 -4.92 15.07 -9.94
N THR A 17 -5.17 13.83 -10.39
CA THR A 17 -4.12 12.82 -10.54
C THR A 17 -4.43 11.85 -11.69
N PRO A 18 -3.43 11.41 -12.46
CA PRO A 18 -3.62 10.33 -13.44
C PRO A 18 -3.79 8.96 -12.77
N LEU A 19 -3.48 8.84 -11.48
CA LEU A 19 -3.49 7.58 -10.75
C LEU A 19 -4.91 7.16 -10.36
N LYS A 20 -5.24 5.89 -10.63
CA LYS A 20 -6.53 5.29 -10.27
C LYS A 20 -6.44 4.42 -9.02
N PRO A 21 -7.53 4.32 -8.24
CA PRO A 21 -7.66 3.32 -7.18
C PRO A 21 -7.48 1.88 -7.67
N ILE A 22 -6.71 1.09 -6.92
CA ILE A 22 -6.57 -0.35 -7.13
C ILE A 22 -7.50 -1.08 -6.14
N LYS A 23 -8.03 -2.24 -6.54
CA LYS A 23 -8.78 -3.14 -5.64
C LYS A 23 -7.85 -4.29 -5.27
N SER A 24 -7.85 -4.69 -4.00
CA SER A 24 -7.21 -5.93 -3.60
C SER A 24 -7.85 -7.13 -4.32
N ASN A 25 -7.05 -8.15 -4.59
CA ASN A 25 -7.45 -9.39 -5.22
C ASN A 25 -7.15 -10.54 -4.25
N VAL A 26 -8.19 -11.25 -3.83
CA VAL A 26 -8.10 -12.30 -2.81
C VAL A 26 -7.07 -13.37 -3.17
N SER A 27 -6.93 -13.72 -4.45
CA SER A 27 -6.00 -14.77 -4.88
C SER A 27 -4.55 -14.31 -5.03
N ARG A 28 -4.26 -13.01 -4.91
CA ARG A 28 -2.90 -12.46 -5.04
C ARG A 28 -2.40 -11.94 -3.69
N TRP A 29 -1.37 -12.60 -3.18
CA TRP A 29 -0.73 -12.32 -1.88
C TRP A 29 -0.41 -10.82 -1.66
N SER A 30 0.22 -10.16 -2.63
CA SER A 30 0.66 -8.76 -2.52
C SER A 30 -0.40 -7.71 -2.88
N SER A 31 -1.63 -8.12 -3.21
CA SER A 31 -2.64 -7.21 -3.77
C SER A 31 -3.15 -6.19 -2.75
N THR A 32 -3.26 -6.57 -1.48
CA THR A 32 -3.65 -5.67 -0.38
C THR A 32 -2.58 -4.62 -0.15
N PHE A 33 -1.30 -5.02 -0.15
CA PHE A 33 -0.18 -4.09 -0.06
C PHE A 33 -0.20 -3.08 -1.22
N THR A 34 -0.31 -3.57 -2.47
CA THR A 34 -0.39 -2.71 -3.66
C THR A 34 -1.55 -1.72 -3.60
N MET A 35 -2.70 -2.15 -3.09
CA MET A 35 -3.87 -1.28 -2.88
C MET A 35 -3.58 -0.18 -1.84
N LEU A 36 -2.99 -0.54 -0.70
CA LEU A 36 -2.67 0.41 0.37
C LEU A 36 -1.58 1.38 -0.05
N GLU A 37 -0.58 0.90 -0.77
CA GLU A 37 0.48 1.75 -1.33
C GLU A 37 -0.10 2.77 -2.32
N ARG A 38 -1.00 2.32 -3.21
CA ARG A 38 -1.73 3.22 -4.11
C ARG A 38 -2.57 4.22 -3.32
N TYR A 39 -3.27 3.78 -2.28
CA TYR A 39 -4.07 4.65 -1.41
C TYR A 39 -3.23 5.79 -0.82
N VAL A 40 -2.08 5.48 -0.22
CA VAL A 40 -1.18 6.48 0.37
C VAL A 40 -0.76 7.50 -0.69
N LYS A 41 -0.38 7.05 -1.90
CA LYS A 41 0.05 7.92 -3.01
C LYS A 41 -1.04 8.88 -3.51
N ILE A 42 -2.32 8.48 -3.50
CA ILE A 42 -3.41 9.29 -4.06
C ILE A 42 -4.30 9.92 -3.00
N ARG A 43 -4.01 9.74 -1.70
CA ARG A 43 -4.89 10.16 -0.60
C ARG A 43 -5.31 11.63 -0.72
N ASP A 44 -4.36 12.52 -0.94
CA ASP A 44 -4.64 13.95 -0.93
C ASP A 44 -5.50 14.35 -2.15
N ALA A 45 -5.30 13.70 -3.30
CA ALA A 45 -6.18 13.83 -4.46
C ALA A 45 -7.56 13.23 -4.22
N ILE A 46 -7.69 12.16 -3.41
CA ILE A 46 -9.00 11.63 -3.02
C ILE A 46 -9.75 12.65 -2.16
N LEU A 47 -9.08 13.37 -1.27
CA LEU A 47 -9.70 14.35 -0.38
C LEU A 47 -10.30 15.56 -1.13
N THR A 48 -9.87 15.84 -2.37
CA THR A 48 -10.49 16.89 -3.20
C THR A 48 -11.81 16.44 -3.85
N VAL A 49 -12.17 15.16 -3.77
CA VAL A 49 -13.44 14.63 -4.29
C VAL A 49 -14.47 14.71 -3.16
N SER A 50 -15.45 15.60 -3.31
CA SER A 50 -16.48 15.87 -2.28
C SER A 50 -17.16 14.60 -1.74
N ALA A 51 -17.50 13.65 -2.61
CA ALA A 51 -18.12 12.37 -2.22
C ALA A 51 -17.24 11.47 -1.33
N MET A 52 -15.94 11.78 -1.20
CA MET A 52 -14.96 11.00 -0.43
C MET A 52 -14.65 11.59 0.94
N GLU A 53 -15.11 12.81 1.23
CA GLU A 53 -14.70 13.55 2.42
C GLU A 53 -14.80 12.73 3.72
N GLU A 54 -15.97 12.12 3.95
CA GLU A 54 -16.26 11.30 5.14
C GLU A 54 -15.75 9.86 5.05
N ARG A 55 -15.28 9.41 3.87
CA ARG A 55 -14.96 8.01 3.58
C ARG A 55 -13.47 7.69 3.65
N VAL A 56 -12.63 8.73 3.64
CA VAL A 56 -11.17 8.58 3.68
C VAL A 56 -10.72 8.41 5.13
N PRO A 57 -9.88 7.41 5.45
CA PRO A 57 -9.25 7.33 6.76
C PRO A 57 -8.54 8.63 7.15
N ARG A 58 -8.81 9.13 8.36
CA ARG A 58 -8.26 10.39 8.89
C ARG A 58 -7.50 10.16 10.19
N GLY A 59 -6.70 11.16 10.57
CA GLY A 59 -5.95 11.17 11.83
C GLY A 59 -5.17 9.87 12.06
N ASN A 60 -5.43 9.23 13.20
CA ASN A 60 -4.73 8.01 13.60
C ASN A 60 -4.94 6.84 12.63
N ALA A 61 -6.13 6.69 12.05
CA ALA A 61 -6.40 5.60 11.10
C ALA A 61 -5.51 5.70 9.86
N HIS A 62 -5.32 6.91 9.32
CA HIS A 62 -4.39 7.11 8.23
C HIS A 62 -2.94 6.84 8.64
N ARG A 63 -2.50 7.36 9.80
CA ARG A 63 -1.14 7.12 10.31
C ARG A 63 -0.83 5.64 10.43
N ARG A 64 -1.74 4.85 11.01
CA ARG A 64 -1.61 3.39 11.11
C ARG A 64 -1.47 2.73 9.74
N ILE A 65 -2.24 3.17 8.74
CA ILE A 65 -2.12 2.64 7.37
C ILE A 65 -0.75 3.00 6.78
N SER A 66 -0.30 4.25 6.90
CA SER A 66 1.00 4.67 6.37
C SER A 66 2.15 3.92 7.04
N THR A 67 2.15 3.79 8.37
CA THR A 67 3.14 2.99 9.09
C THR A 67 3.14 1.53 8.65
N ALA A 68 1.96 0.93 8.47
CA ALA A 68 1.87 -0.44 7.98
C ALA A 68 2.41 -0.59 6.54
N VAL A 69 2.15 0.39 5.66
CA VAL A 69 2.67 0.39 4.29
C VAL A 69 4.19 0.49 4.26
N GLU A 70 4.80 1.34 5.10
CA GLU A 70 6.26 1.43 5.17
C GLU A 70 6.90 0.13 5.66
N LYS A 71 6.35 -0.49 6.72
CA LYS A 71 6.80 -1.82 7.17
C LYS A 71 6.66 -2.89 6.09
N LEU A 72 5.56 -2.86 5.32
CA LEU A 72 5.37 -3.81 4.22
C LEU A 72 6.37 -3.61 3.07
N LYS A 73 6.81 -2.37 2.80
CA LYS A 73 7.87 -2.11 1.82
C LYS A 73 9.22 -2.68 2.27
N GLU A 74 9.55 -2.55 3.56
CA GLU A 74 10.76 -3.16 4.12
C GLU A 74 10.73 -4.69 3.94
N LEU A 75 9.60 -5.33 4.27
CA LEU A 75 9.42 -6.77 4.06
C LEU A 75 9.46 -7.18 2.58
N ASP A 76 8.91 -6.36 1.68
CA ASP A 76 8.99 -6.60 0.23
C ASP A 76 10.45 -6.61 -0.25
N SER A 77 11.28 -5.69 0.26
CA SER A 77 12.72 -5.67 -0.06
C SER A 77 13.45 -6.93 0.42
N VAL A 78 13.03 -7.51 1.55
CA VAL A 78 13.55 -8.79 2.05
C VAL A 78 13.12 -9.93 1.14
N CYS A 79 11.83 -9.98 0.74
CA CYS A 79 11.34 -10.97 -0.22
C CYS A 79 12.09 -10.93 -1.55
N VAL A 80 12.38 -9.73 -2.08
CA VAL A 80 13.18 -9.57 -3.31
C VAL A 80 14.59 -10.15 -3.14
N LYS A 81 15.26 -9.88 -2.01
CA LYS A 81 16.59 -10.45 -1.72
C LYS A 81 16.56 -11.97 -1.59
N LEU A 82 15.54 -12.52 -0.94
CA LEU A 82 15.37 -13.97 -0.78
C LEU A 82 15.12 -14.70 -2.10
N GLN A 83 14.56 -14.01 -3.09
CA GLN A 83 14.28 -14.57 -4.42
C GLN A 83 15.49 -14.50 -5.36
N ALA A 84 16.57 -13.84 -4.94
CA ALA A 84 17.76 -13.69 -5.76
C ALA A 84 18.54 -15.01 -5.80
N GLU A 85 19.06 -15.39 -6.98
CA GLU A 85 19.74 -16.67 -7.19
C GLU A 85 21.02 -16.80 -6.34
N GLU A 86 21.65 -15.67 -6.01
CA GLU A 86 22.83 -15.58 -5.19
C GLU A 86 22.55 -15.70 -3.67
N CYS A 87 21.29 -15.70 -3.25
CA CYS A 87 20.94 -15.72 -1.83
C CYS A 87 21.30 -17.08 -1.20
N CYS A 88 22.30 -17.09 -0.31
CA CYS A 88 22.69 -18.30 0.38
C CYS A 88 21.91 -18.49 1.70
N MET A 89 21.98 -19.69 2.29
CA MET A 89 21.28 -19.97 3.55
C MET A 89 21.73 -19.09 4.73
N ALA A 90 22.97 -18.58 4.71
CA ALA A 90 23.44 -17.63 5.71
C ALA A 90 22.74 -16.27 5.55
N ASP A 91 22.54 -15.80 4.31
CA ASP A 91 21.78 -14.58 4.02
C ASP A 91 20.32 -14.73 4.44
N VAL A 92 19.69 -15.87 4.13
CA VAL A 92 18.32 -16.18 4.56
C VAL A 92 18.20 -16.06 6.07
N ARG A 93 19.15 -16.63 6.82
CA ARG A 93 19.14 -16.56 8.29
C ARG A 93 19.26 -15.13 8.79
N LEU A 94 20.21 -14.36 8.27
CA LEU A 94 20.40 -12.95 8.65
C LEU A 94 19.17 -12.10 8.33
N LEU A 95 18.57 -12.30 7.16
CA LEU A 95 17.35 -11.59 6.75
C LEU A 95 16.19 -11.91 7.69
N PHE A 96 16.01 -13.17 8.08
CA PHE A 96 14.95 -13.56 9.02
C PHE A 96 15.20 -13.04 10.44
N ASP A 97 16.43 -13.11 10.94
CA ASP A 97 16.78 -12.56 12.26
C ASP A 97 16.50 -11.04 12.30
N ALA A 98 16.82 -10.30 11.23
CA ALA A 98 16.52 -8.88 11.11
C ALA A 98 15.00 -8.58 11.08
N VAL A 99 14.22 -9.42 10.39
CA VAL A 99 12.75 -9.30 10.35
C VAL A 99 12.14 -9.57 11.74
N LEU A 100 12.64 -10.57 12.46
CA LEU A 100 12.17 -10.86 13.82
C LEU A 100 12.46 -9.71 14.78
N GLN A 101 13.61 -9.06 14.63
CA GLN A 101 13.98 -7.87 15.43
C GLN A 101 13.16 -6.62 15.09
N SER A 102 12.55 -6.52 13.91
CA SER A 102 11.76 -5.34 13.49
C SER A 102 10.26 -5.48 13.75
N ILE A 103 9.79 -6.72 13.97
CA ILE A 103 8.39 -7.05 14.28
C ILE A 103 8.13 -7.08 15.79
N LEU A 104 9.12 -7.50 16.60
CA LEU A 104 9.10 -7.47 18.07
C LEU A 104 9.49 -6.09 18.62
#